data_AF-A0A0K0D5G7-F1
#
_entry.id   AF-A0A0K0D5G7-F1
#
_cell.length_a   1.000
_cell.length_b   1.000
_cell.length_c   1.000
_cell.angle_alpha   90.00
_cell.angle_beta   90.00
_cell.angle_gamma   90.00
#
_symmetry.space_group_name_H-M   'P 1'
#
loop_
_entity.id
_entity.type
_entity.pdbx_description
1 polymer ?
#
loop_
_entity_poly.entity_id
_entity_poly.type
_entity_poly.pdbx_seq_one_letter_code
_entity_poly.pdbx_strand_id
1 'polypeptide(L)'
;MDSRLGWVQKQFGLSGNEVRALIRKEARILMFGLGPLQRLVGLFNKELGFSPKQMKRILLADPRVFMMEAKFIRTNYDYVHSTMRLSNSIIAKNPFILRCSHSSIRNRHEFLKKIGRAVYEGAVTDATETSNNTVNGRVEPVPMEVFLDASDAVFAQKAANTCLAIYNRFLRSN
;
A
#
# COMPACT_ATOMS: atom_id res chain seq x y z
N MET A 1 16.91 -20.33 17.51
CA MET A 1 16.50 -19.08 16.83
C MET A 1 17.16 -18.93 15.45
N ASP A 2 18.37 -19.46 15.25
CA ASP A 2 19.13 -19.32 13.99
C ASP A 2 18.44 -19.84 12.73
N SER A 3 17.69 -20.93 12.81
CA SER A 3 17.00 -21.49 11.64
C SER A 3 15.94 -20.56 11.05
N ARG A 4 15.27 -19.74 11.88
CA ARG A 4 14.24 -18.79 11.41
C ARG A 4 14.88 -17.56 10.77
N LEU A 5 15.90 -17.02 11.43
CA LEU A 5 16.65 -15.88 10.93
C LEU A 5 17.32 -16.22 9.59
N GLY A 6 17.97 -17.39 9.50
CA GLY A 6 18.57 -17.88 8.28
C GLY A 6 17.54 -18.09 7.16
N TRP A 7 16.35 -18.60 7.50
CA TRP A 7 15.26 -18.71 6.53
C TRP A 7 14.80 -17.34 6.00
N VAL A 8 14.55 -16.35 6.89
CA VAL A 8 14.15 -14.98 6.47
C VAL A 8 15.23 -14.35 5.61
N GLN A 9 16.50 -14.49 6.00
CA GLN A 9 17.62 -13.96 5.24
C GLN A 9 17.67 -14.54 3.83
N LYS A 10 17.56 -15.87 3.69
CA LYS A 10 17.58 -16.55 2.39
C LYS A 10 16.35 -16.21 1.56
N GLN A 11 15.16 -16.25 2.16
CA GLN A 11 13.88 -16.05 1.47
C GLN A 11 13.77 -14.67 0.83
N PHE A 12 14.26 -13.64 1.52
CA PHE A 12 14.18 -12.26 1.05
C PHE A 12 15.50 -11.73 0.48
N GLY A 13 16.54 -12.57 0.38
CA GLY A 13 17.86 -12.18 -0.13
C GLY A 13 18.49 -11.03 0.65
N LEU A 14 18.42 -11.08 1.99
CA LEU A 14 18.93 -10.03 2.86
C LEU A 14 20.45 -10.17 3.08
N SER A 15 21.15 -9.04 3.05
CA SER A 15 22.51 -8.93 3.56
C SER A 15 22.51 -8.97 5.09
N GLY A 16 23.68 -9.24 5.71
CA GLY A 16 23.80 -9.23 7.17
C GLY A 16 23.39 -7.88 7.80
N ASN A 17 23.67 -6.76 7.13
CA ASN A 17 23.25 -5.43 7.59
C ASN A 17 21.74 -5.22 7.51
N GLU A 18 21.12 -5.69 6.43
CA GLU A 18 19.66 -5.64 6.27
C GLU A 18 18.94 -6.54 7.28
N VAL A 19 19.50 -7.72 7.59
CA VAL A 19 18.98 -8.58 8.67
C VAL A 19 19.01 -7.83 9.99
N ARG A 20 20.14 -7.22 10.37
CA ARG A 20 20.24 -6.43 11.61
C ARG A 20 19.27 -5.25 11.62
N ALA A 21 19.10 -4.56 10.49
CA ALA A 21 18.14 -3.47 10.37
C ALA A 21 16.69 -3.95 10.54
N LEU A 22 16.33 -5.08 9.92
CA LEU A 22 15.02 -5.71 10.06
C LEU A 22 14.73 -6.07 11.52
N ILE A 23 15.68 -6.71 12.22
CA ILE A 23 15.49 -7.11 13.62
C ILE A 23 15.36 -5.91 14.55
N ARG A 24 16.18 -4.86 14.34
CA ARG A 24 16.04 -3.60 15.10
C ARG A 24 14.68 -2.94 14.90
N LYS A 25 14.14 -3.02 13.69
CA LYS A 25 12.85 -2.41 13.34
C LYS A 25 11.66 -3.22 13.86
N GLU A 26 11.70 -4.54 13.75
CA GLU A 26 10.58 -5.40 14.09
C GLU A 26 11.04 -6.85 14.39
N ALA A 27 11.60 -7.08 15.58
CA ALA A 27 12.09 -8.40 16.00
C ALA A 27 10.98 -9.47 16.07
N ARG A 28 9.71 -9.07 16.22
CA ARG A 28 8.56 -9.99 16.32
C ARG A 28 8.37 -10.86 15.09
N ILE A 29 8.92 -10.46 13.94
CA ILE A 29 8.85 -11.27 12.72
C ILE A 29 9.50 -12.66 12.88
N LEU A 30 10.52 -12.77 13.74
CA LEU A 30 11.15 -14.06 14.06
C LEU A 30 10.28 -14.94 14.97
N MET A 31 9.43 -14.30 15.77
CA MET A 31 8.54 -14.95 16.73
C MET A 31 7.19 -15.35 16.10
N PHE A 32 6.76 -14.67 15.02
CA PHE A 32 5.50 -14.93 14.31
C PHE A 32 5.35 -16.37 13.80
N GLY A 33 6.47 -17.06 13.57
CA GLY A 33 6.50 -18.46 13.16
C GLY A 33 6.64 -18.63 11.65
N LEU A 34 7.35 -19.70 11.24
CA LEU A 34 7.72 -19.91 9.84
C LEU A 34 6.53 -20.30 8.96
N GLY A 35 5.62 -21.15 9.43
CA GLY A 35 4.46 -21.57 8.65
C GLY A 35 3.55 -20.41 8.22
N PRO A 36 3.08 -19.56 9.15
CA PRO A 36 2.32 -18.35 8.80
C PRO A 36 3.08 -17.41 7.86
N LEU A 37 4.38 -17.19 8.13
CA LEU A 37 5.22 -16.33 7.29
C LEU A 37 5.39 -16.87 5.86
N GLN A 38 5.60 -18.19 5.71
CA GLN A 38 5.67 -18.88 4.43
C GLN A 38 4.38 -18.74 3.63
N ARG A 39 3.21 -18.83 4.29
CA ARG A 39 1.92 -18.61 3.63
C ARG A 39 1.78 -17.19 3.10
N LEU A 40 2.17 -16.18 3.89
CA LEU A 40 2.17 -14.79 3.43
C LEU A 40 3.16 -14.58 2.28
N VAL A 41 4.35 -15.17 2.34
CA VAL A 41 5.29 -15.15 1.21
C VAL A 41 4.68 -15.78 -0.04
N GLY A 42 3.96 -16.89 0.10
CA GLY A 42 3.21 -17.53 -0.97
C GLY A 42 2.14 -16.61 -1.58
N LEU A 43 1.33 -15.98 -0.72
CA LEU A 43 0.33 -14.99 -1.11
C LEU A 43 0.96 -13.88 -1.94
N PHE A 44 1.96 -13.18 -1.39
CA PHE A 44 2.59 -12.04 -2.05
C PHE A 44 3.21 -12.40 -3.40
N ASN A 45 3.92 -13.53 -3.48
CA ASN A 45 4.61 -13.90 -4.71
C ASN A 45 3.66 -14.51 -5.74
N LYS A 46 2.97 -15.60 -5.39
CA LYS A 46 2.22 -16.44 -6.34
C LYS A 46 0.86 -15.86 -6.69
N GLU A 47 0.20 -15.22 -5.73
CA GLU A 47 -1.18 -14.80 -5.88
C GLU A 47 -1.29 -13.30 -6.19
N LEU A 48 -0.46 -12.48 -5.54
CA LEU A 48 -0.44 -11.03 -5.75
C LEU A 48 0.64 -10.60 -6.77
N GLY A 49 1.50 -11.52 -7.23
CA GLY A 49 2.46 -11.26 -8.31
C GLY A 49 3.60 -10.29 -7.95
N PHE A 50 3.97 -10.16 -6.67
CA PHE A 50 5.13 -9.36 -6.29
C PHE A 50 6.43 -10.10 -6.59
N SER A 51 7.35 -9.44 -7.29
CA SER A 51 8.70 -9.97 -7.52
C SER A 51 9.50 -10.09 -6.21
N PRO A 52 10.52 -10.97 -6.15
CA PRO A 52 11.39 -11.07 -4.98
C PRO A 52 12.02 -9.73 -4.55
N LYS A 53 12.36 -8.87 -5.52
CA LYS A 53 12.91 -7.52 -5.27
C LYS A 53 11.88 -6.61 -4.59
N GLN A 54 10.61 -6.66 -5.04
CA GLN A 54 9.52 -5.91 -4.43
C GLN A 54 9.20 -6.44 -3.03
N MET A 55 9.15 -7.76 -2.84
CA MET A 55 8.93 -8.37 -1.53
C MET A 55 10.03 -8.01 -0.52
N LYS A 56 11.29 -8.03 -0.94
CA LYS A 56 12.43 -7.55 -0.13
C LYS A 56 12.21 -6.09 0.28
N ARG A 57 11.80 -5.23 -0.66
CA ARG A 57 11.51 -3.81 -0.39
C ARG A 57 10.38 -3.66 0.62
N ILE A 58 9.25 -4.36 0.43
CA ILE A 58 8.11 -4.36 1.35
C ILE A 58 8.57 -4.76 2.75
N LEU A 59 9.31 -5.87 2.87
CA LEU A 59 9.77 -6.37 4.15
C LEU A 59 10.63 -5.37 4.90
N LEU A 60 11.61 -4.74 4.23
CA LEU A 60 12.50 -3.77 4.87
C LEU A 60 11.77 -2.46 5.22
N ALA A 61 10.82 -2.04 4.39
CA ALA A 61 10.04 -0.82 4.59
C ALA A 61 8.93 -0.97 5.63
N ASP A 62 8.22 -2.09 5.69
CA ASP A 62 7.20 -2.37 6.70
C ASP A 62 7.07 -3.87 6.99
N PRO A 63 7.86 -4.41 7.93
CA PRO A 63 7.85 -5.84 8.25
C PRO A 63 6.50 -6.35 8.74
N ARG A 64 5.64 -5.47 9.27
CA ARG A 64 4.34 -5.85 9.84
C ARG A 64 3.39 -6.39 8.79
N VAL A 65 3.57 -6.02 7.52
CA VAL A 65 2.80 -6.57 6.40
C VAL A 65 2.89 -8.10 6.37
N PHE A 66 4.04 -8.67 6.70
CA PHE A 66 4.27 -10.11 6.77
C PHE A 66 3.88 -10.76 8.12
N MET A 67 3.09 -10.06 8.92
CA MET A 67 2.53 -10.55 10.18
C MET A 67 1.03 -10.26 10.31
N MET A 68 0.38 -9.86 9.20
CA MET A 68 -1.06 -9.61 9.15
C MET A 68 -1.84 -10.84 8.68
N GLU A 69 -3.14 -10.80 8.89
CA GLU A 69 -4.04 -11.80 8.33
C GLU A 69 -4.07 -11.72 6.79
N ALA A 70 -3.95 -12.88 6.13
CA ALA A 70 -3.94 -12.97 4.67
C ALA A 70 -5.19 -12.38 4.02
N LYS A 71 -6.37 -12.57 4.65
CA LYS A 71 -7.64 -12.01 4.17
C LYS A 71 -7.61 -10.48 4.16
N PHE A 72 -7.08 -9.87 5.22
CA PHE A 72 -6.96 -8.42 5.32
C PHE A 72 -6.06 -7.85 4.21
N ILE A 73 -4.88 -8.45 4.03
CA ILE A 73 -3.94 -8.05 2.97
C ILE A 73 -4.59 -8.15 1.59
N ARG A 74 -5.28 -9.26 1.31
CA ARG A 74 -5.98 -9.47 0.03
C ARG A 74 -7.04 -8.41 -0.21
N THR A 75 -7.93 -8.17 0.76
CA THR A 75 -9.00 -7.17 0.61
C THR A 75 -8.45 -5.78 0.30
N ASN A 76 -7.36 -5.37 0.95
CA ASN A 76 -6.72 -4.09 0.64
C ASN A 76 -6.00 -4.12 -0.71
N TYR A 77 -5.28 -5.18 -1.02
CA TYR A 77 -4.58 -5.32 -2.29
C TYR A 77 -5.56 -5.26 -3.47
N ASP A 78 -6.66 -6.00 -3.42
CA ASP A 78 -7.65 -6.06 -4.50
C ASP A 78 -8.25 -4.68 -4.78
N TYR A 79 -8.57 -3.91 -3.74
CA TYR A 79 -9.06 -2.55 -3.91
C TYR A 79 -8.00 -1.60 -4.47
N VAL A 80 -6.78 -1.66 -3.92
CA VAL A 80 -5.69 -0.75 -4.32
C VAL A 80 -5.20 -1.06 -5.75
N HIS A 81 -5.10 -2.34 -6.10
CA HIS A 81 -4.62 -2.76 -7.40
C HIS A 81 -5.70 -2.67 -8.48
N SER A 82 -6.90 -3.20 -8.22
CA SER A 82 -7.95 -3.29 -9.24
C SER A 82 -8.82 -2.03 -9.31
N THR A 83 -9.14 -1.41 -8.17
CA THR A 83 -9.99 -0.20 -8.14
C THR A 83 -9.16 1.07 -8.28
N MET A 84 -8.08 1.22 -7.51
CA MET A 84 -7.22 2.42 -7.58
C MET A 84 -6.15 2.34 -8.69
N ARG A 85 -6.06 1.20 -9.40
CA ARG A 85 -5.11 0.97 -10.49
C ARG A 85 -3.63 1.17 -10.11
N LEU A 86 -3.27 0.92 -8.86
CA LEU A 86 -1.87 1.03 -8.42
C LEU A 86 -1.09 -0.22 -8.80
N SER A 87 0.08 -0.05 -9.43
CA SER A 87 0.97 -1.17 -9.75
C SER A 87 1.66 -1.75 -8.51
N ASN A 88 2.11 -3.01 -8.60
CA ASN A 88 2.95 -3.64 -7.57
C ASN A 88 4.23 -2.84 -7.26
N SER A 89 4.74 -2.07 -8.23
CA SER A 89 5.89 -1.20 -8.02
C SER A 89 5.56 -0.06 -7.04
N ILE A 90 4.39 0.56 -7.18
CA ILE A 90 3.91 1.63 -6.29
C ILE A 90 3.54 1.08 -4.92
N ILE A 91 2.81 -0.05 -4.86
CA ILE A 91 2.45 -0.69 -3.61
C ILE A 91 3.70 -1.12 -2.83
N ALA A 92 4.72 -1.67 -3.51
CA ALA A 92 5.97 -2.06 -2.87
C ALA A 92 6.81 -0.88 -2.35
N LYS A 93 6.64 0.32 -2.91
CA LYS A 93 7.22 1.56 -2.37
C LYS A 93 6.43 2.08 -1.16
N ASN A 94 5.13 1.82 -1.11
CA ASN A 94 4.21 2.32 -0.08
C ASN A 94 3.50 1.18 0.67
N PRO A 95 4.22 0.22 1.27
CA PRO A 95 3.62 -1.01 1.80
C PRO A 95 2.62 -0.78 2.94
N PHE A 96 2.68 0.38 3.60
CA PHE A 96 1.72 0.78 4.62
C PHE A 96 0.27 0.76 4.12
N ILE A 97 0.02 1.01 2.83
CA ILE A 97 -1.33 0.98 2.25
C ILE A 97 -2.01 -0.38 2.45
N LEU A 98 -1.26 -1.47 2.48
CA LEU A 98 -1.80 -2.81 2.71
C LEU A 98 -2.22 -3.04 4.16
N ARG A 99 -1.76 -2.20 5.10
CA ARG A 99 -2.08 -2.28 6.53
C ARG A 99 -3.18 -1.30 6.98
N CYS A 100 -3.48 -0.29 6.16
CA CYS A 100 -4.53 0.68 6.47
C CYS A 100 -5.89 -0.02 6.59
N SER A 101 -6.80 0.51 7.41
CA SER A 101 -8.18 0.02 7.42
C SER A 101 -8.78 0.19 6.02
N HIS A 102 -9.48 -0.83 5.53
CA HIS A 102 -10.11 -0.81 4.20
C HIS A 102 -11.03 0.42 4.01
N SER A 103 -11.79 0.79 5.03
CA SER A 103 -12.66 1.98 5.01
C SER A 103 -11.90 3.29 4.81
N SER A 104 -10.73 3.47 5.45
CA SER A 104 -9.91 4.67 5.25
C SER A 104 -9.44 4.81 3.80
N ILE A 105 -8.92 3.73 3.19
CA ILE A 105 -8.49 3.72 1.78
C ILE A 105 -9.68 4.04 0.87
N ARG A 106 -10.80 3.33 1.08
CA ARG A 106 -12.03 3.48 0.30
C ARG A 106 -12.58 4.90 0.40
N ASN A 107 -12.75 5.43 1.61
CA ASN A 107 -13.33 6.74 1.82
C ASN A 107 -12.48 7.85 1.18
N ARG A 108 -11.15 7.77 1.28
CA ARG A 108 -10.25 8.72 0.62
C ARG A 108 -10.30 8.60 -0.91
N HIS A 109 -10.29 7.38 -1.46
CA HIS A 109 -10.40 7.16 -2.90
C HIS A 109 -11.75 7.64 -3.45
N GLU A 110 -12.87 7.21 -2.87
CA GLU A 110 -14.21 7.58 -3.33
C GLU A 110 -14.44 9.10 -3.22
N PHE A 111 -13.87 9.75 -2.19
CA PHE A 111 -13.91 11.20 -2.10
C PHE A 111 -13.16 11.87 -3.25
N LEU A 112 -11.91 11.45 -3.51
CA LEU A 112 -11.13 11.96 -4.64
C LEU A 112 -11.82 11.68 -5.98
N LYS A 113 -12.44 10.51 -6.13
CA LYS A 113 -13.19 10.14 -7.34
C LYS A 113 -14.39 11.05 -7.56
N LYS A 114 -15.15 11.33 -6.50
CA LYS A 114 -16.31 12.23 -6.53
C LYS A 114 -15.96 13.66 -6.98
N ILE A 115 -14.76 14.13 -6.63
CA ILE A 115 -14.27 15.48 -7.02
C ILE A 115 -13.37 15.48 -8.26
N GLY A 116 -13.25 14.34 -8.97
CA GLY A 116 -12.46 14.23 -10.19
C GLY A 116 -10.94 14.27 -9.99
N ARG A 117 -10.44 13.95 -8.78
CA ARG A 117 -9.03 13.98 -8.39
C ARG A 117 -8.42 12.61 -8.07
N ALA A 118 -9.11 11.51 -8.40
CA ALA A 118 -8.59 10.16 -8.20
C ALA A 118 -7.56 9.75 -9.27
N VAL A 119 -6.48 10.54 -9.37
CA VAL A 119 -5.32 10.27 -10.24
C VAL A 119 -4.12 10.10 -9.33
N TYR A 120 -3.38 9.00 -9.46
CA TYR A 120 -2.25 8.68 -8.60
C TYR A 120 -0.95 8.61 -9.40
N GLU A 121 0.14 9.00 -8.76
CA GLU A 121 1.46 8.95 -9.37
C GLU A 121 1.87 7.49 -9.70
N GLY A 122 2.13 7.21 -10.97
CA GLY A 122 2.56 5.89 -11.44
C GLY A 122 1.49 4.79 -11.40
N ALA A 123 0.21 5.18 -11.37
CA ALA A 123 -0.91 4.27 -11.62
C ALA A 123 -0.80 3.65 -13.02
N VAL A 124 -1.29 2.43 -13.18
CA VAL A 124 -1.36 1.77 -14.48
C VAL A 124 -2.39 2.49 -15.32
N THR A 125 -1.95 3.22 -16.35
CA THR A 125 -2.83 3.80 -17.35
C THR A 125 -3.05 2.75 -18.44
N ASP A 126 -4.22 2.13 -18.47
CA ASP A 126 -4.64 1.41 -19.67
C ASP A 126 -4.79 2.47 -20.78
N ALA A 127 -4.12 2.29 -21.91
CA ALA A 127 -4.03 3.26 -23.01
C ALA A 127 -5.38 3.57 -23.70
N THR A 128 -6.51 3.14 -23.13
CA THR A 128 -7.85 3.16 -23.73
C THR A 128 -8.90 3.91 -22.90
N GLU A 129 -8.58 4.47 -21.73
CA GLU A 129 -9.52 5.30 -20.96
C GLU A 129 -9.14 6.79 -20.93
N THR A 130 -8.59 7.30 -22.04
CA THR A 130 -8.78 8.74 -22.37
C THR A 130 -10.18 8.90 -22.96
N SER A 131 -11.20 8.73 -22.12
CA SER A 131 -12.55 9.16 -22.46
C SER A 131 -13.10 9.98 -21.30
N ASN A 132 -13.10 11.29 -21.56
CA ASN A 132 -14.07 12.25 -21.05
C ASN A 132 -13.88 12.70 -19.60
N ASN A 133 -12.77 13.39 -19.33
CA ASN A 133 -12.81 14.75 -18.75
C ASN A 133 -11.37 15.26 -18.55
N THR A 134 -10.89 16.09 -19.46
CA THR A 134 -10.62 17.52 -19.21
C THR A 134 -10.13 18.13 -20.52
N VAL A 135 -11.00 18.88 -21.17
CA VAL A 135 -10.57 19.91 -22.14
C VAL A 135 -9.98 21.04 -21.28
N ASN A 136 -8.66 21.30 -21.41
CA ASN A 136 -7.94 22.47 -20.88
C ASN A 136 -7.54 22.59 -19.39
N GLY A 137 -7.09 21.52 -18.70
CA GLY A 137 -6.52 21.64 -17.34
C GLY A 137 -6.01 20.32 -16.76
N ARG A 138 -4.69 20.15 -16.59
CA ARG A 138 -4.12 18.90 -16.06
C ARG A 138 -4.44 18.77 -14.57
N VAL A 139 -5.10 17.69 -14.16
CA VAL A 139 -5.22 17.30 -12.75
C VAL A 139 -3.87 16.73 -12.30
N GLU A 140 -3.25 17.37 -11.30
CA GLU A 140 -1.99 16.89 -10.73
C GLU A 140 -2.18 15.53 -10.04
N PRO A 141 -1.31 14.53 -10.31
CA PRO A 141 -1.37 13.24 -9.63
C PRO A 141 -1.19 13.39 -8.12
N VAL A 142 -2.02 12.70 -7.34
CA VAL A 142 -1.92 12.67 -5.88
C VAL A 142 -0.73 11.80 -5.46
N PRO A 143 0.27 12.37 -4.75
CA PRO A 143 1.39 11.58 -4.22
C PRO A 143 0.91 10.62 -3.13
N MET A 144 1.48 9.42 -3.10
CA MET A 144 1.06 8.40 -2.13
C MET A 144 1.34 8.77 -0.68
N GLU A 145 2.40 9.54 -0.46
CA GLU A 145 2.73 10.08 0.86
C GLU A 145 1.61 10.95 1.42
N VAL A 146 1.00 11.79 0.57
CA VAL A 146 -0.12 12.66 0.96
C VAL A 146 -1.41 11.85 1.11
N PHE A 147 -1.68 10.91 0.21
CA PHE A 147 -2.86 10.05 0.32
C PHE A 147 -2.83 9.16 1.57
N LEU A 148 -1.64 8.75 2.04
CA LEU A 148 -1.44 7.91 3.20
C LEU A 148 -1.13 8.69 4.49
N ASP A 149 -1.18 10.03 4.44
CA ASP A 149 -0.91 10.87 5.60
C ASP A 149 -1.87 10.54 6.74
N ALA A 150 -1.39 10.50 7.98
CA ALA A 150 -2.21 10.17 9.13
C ALA A 150 -3.30 11.23 9.41
N SER A 151 -3.13 12.46 8.93
CA SER A 151 -4.04 13.57 9.12
C SER A 151 -5.02 13.71 7.95
N ASP A 152 -6.31 13.57 8.23
CA ASP A 152 -7.37 13.86 7.26
C ASP A 152 -7.36 15.34 6.83
N ALA A 153 -6.85 16.26 7.67
CA ALA A 153 -6.69 17.65 7.29
C ALA A 153 -5.62 17.80 6.19
N VAL A 154 -4.48 17.10 6.34
CA VAL A 154 -3.40 17.11 5.34
C VAL A 154 -3.88 16.46 4.05
N PHE A 155 -4.58 15.32 4.14
CA PHE A 155 -5.20 14.68 2.98
C PHE A 155 -6.18 15.62 2.26
N ALA A 156 -7.13 16.21 3.00
CA ALA A 156 -8.14 17.10 2.42
C ALA A 156 -7.48 18.30 1.71
N GLN A 157 -6.51 18.93 2.36
CA GLN A 157 -5.85 20.12 1.83
C GLN A 157 -4.94 19.79 0.65
N LYS A 158 -4.06 18.79 0.78
CA LYS A 158 -2.97 18.56 -0.17
C LYS A 158 -3.32 17.56 -1.27
N ALA A 159 -4.15 16.56 -1.02
CA ALA A 159 -4.59 15.62 -2.07
C ALA A 159 -5.85 16.12 -2.77
N ALA A 160 -6.85 16.52 -1.98
CA ALA A 160 -8.18 16.86 -2.49
C ALA A 160 -8.38 18.35 -2.80
N ASN A 161 -7.41 19.22 -2.46
CA ASN A 161 -7.51 20.67 -2.62
C ASN A 161 -8.81 21.25 -2.02
N THR A 162 -9.15 20.81 -0.82
CA THR A 162 -10.36 21.19 -0.09
C THR A 162 -10.09 21.30 1.41
N CYS A 163 -11.07 21.74 2.19
CA CYS A 163 -10.95 21.79 3.64
C CYS A 163 -11.49 20.52 4.30
N LEU A 164 -11.00 20.25 5.51
CA LEU A 164 -11.41 19.07 6.31
C LEU A 164 -12.94 18.99 6.51
N ALA A 165 -13.62 20.14 6.64
CA ALA A 165 -15.07 20.16 6.82
C ALA A 165 -15.85 19.51 5.67
N ILE A 166 -15.39 19.68 4.43
CA ILE A 166 -16.03 19.06 3.24
C ILE A 166 -15.81 17.55 3.26
N TYR A 167 -14.59 17.10 3.57
CA TYR A 167 -14.30 15.67 3.68
C TYR A 167 -15.11 15.02 4.81
N ASN A 168 -15.18 15.65 5.99
CA ASN A 168 -15.98 15.15 7.12
C ASN A 168 -17.47 15.09 6.80
N ARG A 169 -18.00 16.05 6.02
CA ARG A 169 -19.39 15.99 5.54
C ARG A 169 -19.61 14.80 4.62
N PHE A 170 -18.65 14.50 3.74
CA PHE A 170 -18.69 13.32 2.87
C PHE A 170 -18.70 12.01 3.70
N LEU A 171 -17.87 11.92 4.73
CA LEU A 171 -17.80 10.74 5.61
C LEU A 171 -19.09 10.47 6.38
N ARG A 172 -19.89 11.50 6.69
CA ARG A 172 -21.18 11.35 7.38
C ARG A 172 -22.32 10.92 6.46
N SER A 173 -22.13 11.06 5.16
CA SER A 173 -23.16 10.80 4.14
C SER A 173 -23.04 9.44 3.45
N ASN A 174 -22.05 8.63 3.82
CA ASN A 174 -21.75 7.29 3.28
C ASN A 174 -21.49 6.30 4.42
#